data_AF-A0A1H9GPF1-F1
#
_entry.id   AF-A0A1H9GPF1-F1
#
_cell.length_a   1.000
_cell.length_b   1.000
_cell.length_c   1.000
_cell.angle_alpha   90.00
_cell.angle_beta   90.00
_cell.angle_gamma   90.00
#
_symmetry.space_group_name_H-M   'P 1'
#
loop_
_entity.id
_entity.type
_entity.pdbx_description
1 polymer ?
#
loop_
_entity_poly.entity_id
_entity_poly.type
_entity_poly.pdbx_seq_one_letter_code
_entity_poly.pdbx_strand_id
1 'polypeptide(L)'
;MAWLAGFPAAAYLATMVPPPERAPVIEAASLALSEIWTRPFRAVLWKSLALTLALLAVFWTAGHYLLHHYISFSRGWIETLFSILSGLGLLIGLAFLVAPVTALFAGLFLDDIAEVVERTHYAGDPPGRAMPAVRSIVATLRFTLVVLLVNAVALPLVLVLGFGAVIFFVANAYLLGREYFELAALRFHDPRTVRAMRERHGIQLFMAGGMIALVVAIPIVNLIAPLFATAFMVHVFKEIEAADRSSGRLLATPAAT
;
A
#
# COMPACT_ATOMS: atom_id res chain seq x y z
N MET A 1 -64.90 -3.14 -14.04
CA MET A 1 -63.96 -2.02 -13.79
C MET A 1 -62.80 -2.54 -12.95
N ALA A 2 -61.92 -3.29 -13.61
CA ALA A 2 -60.59 -3.63 -13.10
C ALA A 2 -59.65 -2.46 -13.35
N TRP A 3 -58.52 -2.44 -12.64
CA TRP A 3 -57.43 -1.45 -12.61
C TRP A 3 -57.49 -0.47 -11.43
N LEU A 4 -56.35 -0.31 -10.74
CA LEU A 4 -56.02 0.60 -9.62
C LEU A 4 -56.08 0.04 -8.18
N ALA A 5 -55.51 -1.13 -7.92
CA ALA A 5 -55.03 -1.47 -6.58
C ALA A 5 -53.77 -2.34 -6.66
N GLY A 6 -52.60 -1.78 -6.33
CA GLY A 6 -51.39 -2.60 -6.16
C GLY A 6 -50.06 -2.02 -6.59
N PHE A 7 -49.80 -0.72 -6.42
CA PHE A 7 -48.42 -0.20 -6.50
C PHE A 7 -47.95 0.27 -5.12
N PRO A 8 -47.05 -0.46 -4.44
CA PRO A 8 -46.41 0.07 -3.24
C PRO A 8 -45.38 1.12 -3.68
N ALA A 9 -45.78 2.39 -3.70
CA ALA A 9 -44.87 3.53 -3.89
C ALA A 9 -43.72 3.56 -2.86
N ALA A 10 -43.87 2.84 -1.75
CA ALA A 10 -42.83 2.67 -0.73
C ALA A 10 -41.64 1.79 -1.18
N ALA A 11 -41.83 0.89 -2.16
CA ALA A 11 -40.74 0.01 -2.62
C ALA A 11 -39.73 0.71 -3.53
N TYR A 12 -40.14 1.78 -4.23
CA TYR A 12 -39.23 2.55 -5.09
C TYR A 12 -38.32 3.49 -4.30
N LEU A 13 -38.78 4.03 -3.16
CA LEU A 13 -37.98 4.96 -2.34
C LEU A 13 -36.84 4.27 -1.59
N ALA A 14 -36.93 2.97 -1.34
CA ALA A 14 -35.83 2.19 -0.75
C ALA A 14 -34.69 1.87 -1.75
N THR A 15 -34.89 2.14 -3.05
CA THR A 15 -33.86 1.98 -4.09
C THR A 15 -33.15 3.28 -4.46
N MET A 16 -33.52 4.41 -3.83
CA MET A 16 -32.79 5.69 -3.92
C MET A 16 -31.74 5.82 -2.81
N VAL A 17 -31.04 4.72 -2.48
CA VAL A 17 -29.66 4.90 -2.01
C VAL A 17 -28.89 5.21 -3.28
N PRO A 18 -28.48 6.47 -3.53
CA PRO A 18 -27.64 6.77 -4.68
C PRO A 18 -26.45 5.81 -4.61
N PRO A 19 -26.02 5.19 -5.73
CA PRO A 19 -24.77 4.45 -5.74
C PRO A 19 -23.73 5.38 -5.12
N PRO A 20 -22.87 4.92 -4.19
CA PRO A 20 -21.92 5.79 -3.50
C PRO A 20 -21.23 6.60 -4.58
N GLU A 21 -21.55 7.89 -4.60
CA GLU A 21 -21.02 8.86 -5.53
C GLU A 21 -19.53 8.75 -5.34
N ARG A 22 -18.84 8.12 -6.32
CA ARG A 22 -17.46 7.61 -6.21
C ARG A 22 -16.74 8.38 -5.12
N ALA A 23 -16.62 7.83 -3.91
CA ALA A 23 -15.90 8.55 -2.87
C ALA A 23 -14.54 8.79 -3.51
N PRO A 24 -14.18 10.04 -3.84
CA PRO A 24 -12.99 10.26 -4.63
C PRO A 24 -11.84 9.65 -3.83
N VAL A 25 -10.79 9.16 -4.50
CA VAL A 25 -9.53 8.68 -3.87
C VAL A 25 -9.11 9.55 -2.67
N ILE A 26 -9.45 10.83 -2.71
CA ILE A 26 -9.28 11.85 -1.66
C ILE A 26 -10.12 11.59 -0.38
N GLU A 27 -11.38 11.18 -0.48
CA GLU A 27 -12.27 10.89 0.66
C GLU A 27 -11.84 9.61 1.41
N ALA A 28 -11.52 8.55 0.66
CA ALA A 28 -10.94 7.36 1.29
C ALA A 28 -9.59 7.68 1.98
N ALA A 29 -8.80 8.62 1.44
CA ALA A 29 -7.57 9.08 2.08
C ALA A 29 -7.84 9.91 3.34
N SER A 30 -8.82 10.83 3.33
CA SER A 30 -9.15 11.62 4.51
C SER A 30 -9.70 10.76 5.65
N LEU A 31 -10.51 9.75 5.31
CA LEU A 31 -11.03 8.79 6.27
C LEU A 31 -9.89 8.00 6.93
N ALA A 32 -9.00 7.40 6.13
CA ALA A 32 -7.85 6.64 6.61
C ALA A 32 -6.93 7.47 7.52
N LEU A 33 -6.74 8.76 7.22
CA LEU A 33 -5.92 9.64 8.06
C LEU A 33 -6.53 9.88 9.45
N SER A 34 -7.87 9.97 9.52
CA SER A 34 -8.59 10.17 10.78
C SER A 34 -8.55 8.93 11.69
N GLU A 35 -8.48 7.73 11.11
CA GLU A 35 -8.50 6.46 11.83
C GLU A 35 -7.22 6.19 12.63
N ILE A 36 -6.06 6.69 12.16
CA ILE A 36 -4.74 6.40 12.74
C ILE A 36 -4.66 6.79 14.22
N TRP A 37 -5.45 7.78 14.66
CA TRP A 37 -5.46 8.27 16.04
C TRP A 37 -6.41 7.52 16.99
N THR A 38 -7.21 6.60 16.46
CA THR A 38 -8.21 5.83 17.22
C THR A 38 -7.58 4.76 18.12
N ARG A 39 -8.28 4.38 19.19
CA ARG A 39 -7.77 3.38 20.16
C ARG A 39 -7.36 2.04 19.54
N PRO A 40 -8.12 1.45 18.58
CA PRO A 40 -7.74 0.18 17.96
C PRO A 40 -6.42 0.25 17.19
N PHE A 41 -6.16 1.37 16.51
CA PHE A 41 -4.95 1.56 15.69
C PHE A 41 -3.68 1.77 16.52
N ARG A 42 -3.78 2.25 17.77
CA ARG A 42 -2.61 2.51 18.62
C ARG A 42 -1.76 1.28 18.88
N ALA A 43 -2.37 0.11 19.05
CA ALA A 43 -1.62 -1.13 19.28
C ALA A 43 -0.78 -1.50 18.04
N VAL A 44 -1.36 -1.37 16.85
CA VAL A 44 -0.66 -1.59 15.58
C VAL A 44 0.43 -0.54 15.38
N LEU A 45 0.14 0.74 15.67
CA LEU A 45 1.09 1.84 15.58
C LEU A 45 2.34 1.59 16.44
N TRP A 46 2.18 1.09 17.67
CA TRP A 46 3.33 0.78 18.52
C TRP A 46 4.15 -0.40 18.01
N LYS A 47 3.50 -1.45 17.49
CA LYS A 47 4.20 -2.57 16.85
C LYS A 47 4.97 -2.10 15.61
N SER A 48 4.36 -1.25 14.78
CA SER A 48 4.99 -0.76 13.55
C SER A 48 6.16 0.16 13.85
N LEU A 49 6.03 1.03 14.86
CA LEU A 49 7.09 1.91 15.31
C LEU A 49 8.27 1.11 15.89
N ALA A 50 8.00 0.13 16.75
CA ALA A 50 9.03 -0.73 17.33
C ALA A 50 9.81 -1.51 16.25
N LEU A 51 9.11 -2.06 15.25
CA LEU A 51 9.75 -2.76 14.14
C LEU A 51 10.56 -1.80 13.26
N THR A 52 10.06 -0.59 13.01
CA THR A 52 10.77 0.42 12.22
C THR A 52 12.09 0.77 12.90
N LEU A 53 12.06 1.04 14.20
CA LEU A 53 13.25 1.35 14.99
C LEU A 53 14.23 0.16 15.02
N ALA A 54 13.74 -1.07 15.16
CA ALA A 54 14.57 -2.27 15.11
C ALA A 54 15.26 -2.44 13.74
N LEU A 55 14.53 -2.27 12.63
CA LEU A 55 15.10 -2.32 11.29
C LEU A 55 16.13 -1.22 11.07
N LEU A 56 15.84 0.01 11.48
CA LEU A 56 16.80 1.12 11.40
C LEU A 56 18.08 0.81 12.17
N ALA A 57 17.98 0.24 13.38
CA ALA A 57 19.14 -0.17 14.17
C ALA A 57 19.96 -1.26 13.47
N VAL A 58 19.30 -2.26 12.86
CA VAL A 58 19.96 -3.32 12.08
C VAL A 58 20.66 -2.74 10.85
N PHE A 59 19.99 -1.91 10.05
CA PHE A 59 20.58 -1.30 8.87
C PHE A 59 21.73 -0.35 9.22
N TRP A 60 21.59 0.44 10.28
CA TRP A 60 22.66 1.32 10.77
C TRP A 60 23.90 0.52 11.18
N THR A 61 23.73 -0.50 12.03
CA THR A 61 24.83 -1.32 12.53
C THR A 61 25.50 -2.12 11.42
N ALA A 62 24.72 -2.74 10.53
CA ALA A 62 25.25 -3.47 9.38
C ALA A 62 25.98 -2.54 8.40
N GLY A 63 25.38 -1.38 8.08
CA GLY A 63 25.99 -0.38 7.21
C GLY A 63 27.31 0.14 7.77
N HIS A 64 27.31 0.56 9.04
CA HIS A 64 28.52 1.03 9.73
C HIS A 64 29.62 -0.04 9.75
N TYR A 65 29.27 -1.30 10.03
CA TYR A 65 30.22 -2.42 10.01
C TYR A 65 30.82 -2.64 8.62
N LEU A 66 29.99 -2.69 7.56
CA LEU A 66 30.46 -2.87 6.18
C LEU A 66 31.37 -1.72 5.74
N LEU A 67 30.97 -0.48 6.00
CA LEU A 67 31.76 0.71 5.66
C LEU A 67 33.14 0.65 6.32
N HIS A 68 33.21 0.40 7.62
CA HIS A 68 34.48 0.40 8.35
C HIS A 68 35.35 -0.83 8.01
N HIS A 69 34.75 -1.96 7.63
CA HIS A 69 35.50 -3.18 7.30
C HIS A 69 36.12 -3.14 5.90
N TYR A 70 35.40 -2.61 4.90
CA TYR A 70 35.84 -2.65 3.50
C TYR A 70 36.51 -1.36 3.02
N ILE A 71 36.36 -0.25 3.73
CA ILE A 71 36.81 1.06 3.28
C ILE A 71 37.75 1.66 4.32
N SER A 72 39.06 1.61 4.02
CA SER A 72 40.08 2.37 4.74
C SER A 72 40.91 3.16 3.73
N PHE A 73 40.97 4.49 3.88
CA PHE A 73 41.74 5.35 3.00
C PHE A 73 42.90 5.97 3.77
N SER A 74 44.09 5.98 3.17
CA SER A 74 45.32 6.49 3.79
C SER A 74 45.67 7.94 3.39
N ARG A 75 44.83 8.62 2.59
CA ARG A 75 45.09 9.97 2.06
C ARG A 75 43.88 10.88 2.31
N GLY A 76 44.07 11.94 3.10
CA GLY A 76 42.99 12.75 3.66
C GLY A 76 42.05 13.45 2.66
N TRP A 77 42.49 13.81 1.45
CA TRP A 77 41.57 14.41 0.47
C TRP A 77 40.68 13.37 -0.24
N ILE A 78 41.17 12.14 -0.42
CA ILE A 78 40.39 11.01 -0.95
C ILE A 78 39.34 10.62 0.09
N GLU A 79 39.72 10.61 1.36
CA GLU A 79 38.83 10.39 2.50
C GLU A 79 37.69 11.43 2.55
N THR A 80 38.00 12.72 2.40
CA THR A 80 36.97 13.77 2.35
C THR A 80 36.02 13.61 1.17
N LEU A 81 36.54 13.37 -0.05
CA LEU A 81 35.70 13.16 -1.23
C LEU A 81 34.79 11.93 -1.06
N PHE A 82 35.34 10.84 -0.54
CA PHE A 82 34.59 9.61 -0.30
C PHE A 82 33.55 9.80 0.81
N SER A 83 33.85 10.57 1.85
CA SER A 83 32.91 10.91 2.92
C SER A 83 31.70 11.68 2.38
N ILE A 84 31.93 12.68 1.51
CA ILE A 84 30.85 13.43 0.85
C ILE A 84 30.01 12.51 -0.06
N LEU A 85 30.66 11.72 -0.91
CA LEU A 85 29.98 10.78 -1.82
C LEU A 85 29.22 9.69 -1.06
N SER A 86 29.77 9.19 0.05
CA SER A 86 29.12 8.21 0.90
C SER A 86 27.92 8.82 1.62
N GLY A 87 28.01 10.06 2.12
CA GLY A 87 26.90 10.77 2.74
C GLY A 87 25.75 11.01 1.76
N LEU A 88 26.04 11.46 0.54
CA LEU A 88 25.05 11.61 -0.53
C LEU A 88 24.47 10.27 -0.97
N GLY A 89 25.33 9.26 -1.15
CA GLY A 89 24.93 7.90 -1.48
C GLY A 89 24.04 7.27 -0.40
N LEU A 90 24.31 7.54 0.87
CA LEU A 90 23.46 7.13 2.00
C LEU A 90 22.10 7.81 1.94
N LEU A 91 22.03 9.12 1.72
CA LEU A 91 20.76 9.85 1.61
C LEU A 91 19.90 9.32 0.46
N ILE A 92 20.51 9.10 -0.70
CA ILE A 92 19.83 8.53 -1.87
C ILE A 92 19.42 7.08 -1.56
N GLY A 93 20.31 6.25 -1.01
CA GLY A 93 20.03 4.87 -0.63
C GLY A 93 18.87 4.77 0.37
N LEU A 94 18.81 5.66 1.36
CA LEU A 94 17.73 5.72 2.34
C LEU A 94 16.39 6.05 1.67
N ALA A 95 16.37 6.99 0.73
CA ALA A 95 15.16 7.32 -0.03
C ALA A 95 14.66 6.14 -0.87
N PHE A 96 15.56 5.34 -1.43
CA PHE A 96 15.22 4.13 -2.20
C PHE A 96 14.78 2.95 -1.32
N LEU A 97 15.21 2.92 -0.05
CA LEU A 97 14.77 1.92 0.94
C LEU A 97 13.34 2.15 1.44
N VAL A 98 12.80 3.35 1.25
CA VAL A 98 11.45 3.69 1.71
C VAL A 98 10.40 2.72 1.17
N ALA A 99 10.39 2.45 -0.13
CA ALA A 99 9.39 1.56 -0.72
C ALA A 99 9.53 0.09 -0.30
N PRO A 100 10.73 -0.53 -0.29
CA PRO A 100 10.95 -1.87 0.27
C PRO A 100 10.53 -1.99 1.74
N VAL A 101 10.74 -0.95 2.54
CA VAL A 101 10.35 -0.93 3.96
C VAL A 101 8.83 -0.85 4.07
N THR A 102 8.19 0.08 3.36
CA THR A 102 6.72 0.22 3.34
C THR A 102 6.03 -1.07 2.87
N ALA A 103 6.59 -1.71 1.83
CA ALA A 103 6.21 -3.03 1.35
C ALA A 103 6.26 -4.12 2.42
N LEU A 104 7.37 -4.17 3.18
CA LEU A 104 7.56 -5.11 4.28
C LEU A 104 6.50 -4.91 5.37
N PHE A 105 6.22 -3.65 5.71
CA PHE A 105 5.19 -3.30 6.69
C PHE A 105 3.79 -3.69 6.23
N ALA A 106 3.47 -3.48 4.96
CA ALA A 106 2.21 -3.91 4.36
C ALA A 106 1.99 -5.40 4.63
N GLY A 107 2.93 -6.24 4.23
CA GLY A 107 2.76 -7.68 4.37
C GLY A 107 2.64 -8.18 5.83
N LEU A 108 3.35 -7.54 6.76
CA LEU A 108 3.36 -7.95 8.18
C LEU A 108 2.13 -7.49 8.98
N PHE A 109 1.59 -6.30 8.69
CA PHE A 109 0.55 -5.69 9.52
C PHE A 109 -0.78 -5.50 8.79
N LEU A 110 -0.86 -5.84 7.50
CA LEU A 110 -2.07 -5.57 6.74
C LEU A 110 -3.29 -6.30 7.27
N ASP A 111 -3.14 -7.57 7.66
CA ASP A 111 -4.28 -8.33 8.17
C ASP A 111 -4.84 -7.73 9.46
N ASP A 112 -3.97 -7.34 10.40
CA ASP A 112 -4.36 -6.66 11.65
C ASP A 112 -5.08 -5.34 11.37
N ILE A 113 -4.56 -4.52 10.44
CA ILE A 113 -5.14 -3.21 10.11
C ILE A 113 -6.46 -3.38 9.36
N ALA A 114 -6.49 -4.26 8.36
CA ALA A 114 -7.67 -4.51 7.55
C ALA A 114 -8.83 -5.04 8.40
N GLU A 115 -8.56 -5.94 9.35
CA GLU A 115 -9.59 -6.44 10.27
C GLU A 115 -10.17 -5.30 11.13
N VAL A 116 -9.34 -4.36 11.60
CA VAL A 116 -9.81 -3.20 12.36
C VAL A 116 -10.73 -2.33 11.49
N VAL A 117 -10.30 -2.00 10.26
CA VAL A 117 -11.10 -1.18 9.32
C VAL A 117 -12.41 -1.87 8.96
N GLU A 118 -12.36 -3.17 8.64
CA GLU A 118 -13.53 -3.99 8.34
C GLU A 118 -14.54 -3.96 9.49
N ARG A 119 -14.09 -4.18 10.72
CA ARG A 119 -14.96 -4.17 11.91
C ARG A 119 -15.54 -2.79 12.20
N THR A 120 -14.79 -1.72 11.93
CA THR A 120 -15.23 -0.34 12.24
C THR A 120 -16.16 0.23 11.17
N HIS A 121 -15.87 0.00 9.89
CA HIS A 121 -16.56 0.65 8.78
C HIS A 121 -17.46 -0.28 7.95
N TYR A 122 -17.19 -1.58 7.96
CA TYR A 122 -17.86 -2.57 7.11
C TYR A 122 -18.42 -3.75 7.91
N ALA A 123 -18.94 -3.50 9.11
CA ALA A 123 -19.46 -4.55 10.00
C ALA A 123 -20.61 -5.40 9.40
N GLY A 124 -21.27 -4.90 8.35
CA GLY A 124 -22.32 -5.63 7.61
C GLY A 124 -21.81 -6.54 6.48
N ASP A 125 -20.53 -6.48 6.13
CA ASP A 125 -19.92 -7.31 5.08
C ASP A 125 -19.39 -8.63 5.66
N PRO A 126 -19.28 -9.71 4.85
CA PRO A 126 -18.56 -10.90 5.25
C PRO A 126 -17.11 -10.54 5.65
N PRO A 127 -16.59 -11.03 6.78
CA PRO A 127 -15.23 -10.71 7.19
C PRO A 127 -14.20 -11.28 6.21
N GLY A 128 -13.12 -10.54 5.97
CA GLY A 128 -12.00 -11.01 5.18
C GLY A 128 -11.31 -12.20 5.86
N ARG A 129 -10.76 -13.12 5.07
CA ARG A 129 -9.95 -14.23 5.58
C ARG A 129 -8.50 -13.77 5.67
N ALA A 130 -7.96 -13.76 6.90
CA ALA A 130 -6.55 -13.49 7.12
C ALA A 130 -5.67 -14.47 6.33
N MET A 131 -4.58 -13.97 5.76
CA MET A 131 -3.68 -14.80 4.98
C MET A 131 -2.85 -15.69 5.94
N PRO A 132 -2.61 -16.98 5.64
CA PRO A 132 -1.76 -17.80 6.49
C PRO A 132 -0.40 -17.16 6.68
N ALA A 133 0.11 -17.09 7.92
CA ALA A 133 1.33 -16.36 8.26
C ALA A 133 2.53 -16.69 7.36
N VAL A 134 2.71 -17.97 7.01
CA VAL A 134 3.78 -18.42 6.09
C VAL A 134 3.58 -17.84 4.68
N ARG A 135 2.35 -17.81 4.17
CA ARG A 135 2.05 -17.21 2.86
C ARG A 135 2.25 -15.70 2.88
N SER A 136 1.85 -15.02 3.96
CA SER A 136 2.13 -13.60 4.15
C SER A 136 3.63 -13.31 4.12
N ILE A 137 4.45 -14.04 4.88
CA ILE A 137 5.91 -13.86 4.89
C ILE A 137 6.52 -14.04 3.49
N VAL A 138 6.14 -15.11 2.77
CA VAL A 138 6.66 -15.38 1.43
C VAL A 138 6.23 -14.30 0.42
N ALA A 139 4.97 -13.87 0.46
CA ALA A 139 4.46 -12.80 -0.40
C ALA A 139 5.22 -11.49 -0.13
N THR A 140 5.38 -11.15 1.14
CA THR A 140 6.13 -9.97 1.59
C THR A 140 7.57 -10.00 1.10
N LEU A 141 8.30 -11.10 1.33
CA LEU A 141 9.69 -11.23 0.88
C LEU A 141 9.84 -11.12 -0.64
N ARG A 142 8.94 -11.76 -1.38
CA ARG A 142 8.93 -11.68 -2.85
C ARG A 142 8.69 -10.25 -3.32
N PHE A 143 7.72 -9.55 -2.73
CA PHE A 143 7.43 -8.18 -3.11
C PHE A 143 8.57 -7.25 -2.72
N THR A 144 9.12 -7.34 -1.51
CA THR A 144 10.30 -6.59 -1.09
C THR A 144 11.47 -6.82 -2.04
N LEU A 145 11.71 -8.05 -2.49
CA LEU A 145 12.75 -8.34 -3.48
C LEU A 145 12.48 -7.69 -4.84
N VAL A 146 11.24 -7.76 -5.34
CA VAL A 146 10.86 -7.09 -6.60
C VAL A 146 11.05 -5.58 -6.50
N VAL A 147 10.59 -4.97 -5.40
CA VAL A 147 10.74 -3.54 -5.15
C VAL A 147 12.22 -3.18 -5.07
N LEU A 148 13.05 -3.99 -4.40
CA LEU A 148 14.49 -3.77 -4.32
C LEU A 148 15.16 -3.81 -5.71
N LEU A 149 14.79 -4.79 -6.55
CA LEU A 149 15.30 -4.90 -7.92
C LEU A 149 14.88 -3.71 -8.79
N VAL A 150 13.60 -3.31 -8.71
CA VAL A 150 13.11 -2.12 -9.45
C VAL A 150 13.85 -0.86 -8.98
N ASN A 151 14.05 -0.71 -7.67
CA ASN A 151 14.78 0.40 -7.09
C ASN A 151 16.26 0.41 -7.51
N ALA A 152 16.91 -0.76 -7.56
CA ALA A 152 18.29 -0.88 -8.02
C ALA A 152 18.48 -0.47 -9.49
N VAL A 153 17.47 -0.72 -10.34
CA VAL A 153 17.47 -0.27 -11.74
C VAL A 153 17.09 1.21 -11.86
N ALA A 154 16.13 1.67 -11.07
CA ALA A 154 15.69 3.06 -11.05
C ALA A 154 16.78 4.01 -10.57
N LEU A 155 17.64 3.59 -9.64
CA LEU A 155 18.69 4.42 -9.04
C LEU A 155 19.68 5.00 -10.06
N PRO A 156 20.33 4.22 -10.95
CA PRO A 156 21.19 4.77 -11.99
C PRO A 156 20.42 5.62 -13.01
N LEU A 157 19.18 5.24 -13.35
CA LEU A 157 18.32 6.07 -14.21
C LEU A 157 18.08 7.44 -13.58
N VAL A 158 17.88 7.48 -12.26
CA VAL A 158 17.62 8.71 -11.53
C VAL A 158 18.83 9.64 -11.50
N LEU A 159 20.00 9.08 -11.25
CA LEU A 159 21.24 9.86 -11.14
C LEU A 159 21.74 10.39 -12.48
N VAL A 160 21.46 9.70 -13.58
CA VAL A 160 22.01 10.03 -14.91
C VAL A 160 21.06 10.85 -15.77
N LEU A 161 19.74 10.62 -15.71
CA LEU A 161 18.79 11.14 -16.70
C LEU A 161 18.06 12.43 -16.30
N GLY A 162 18.27 12.98 -15.10
CA GLY A 162 17.63 14.23 -14.63
C GLY A 162 16.11 14.15 -14.37
N PHE A 163 15.39 13.25 -15.04
CA PHE A 163 13.97 12.92 -14.80
C PHE A 163 13.75 11.86 -13.72
N GLY A 164 14.81 11.55 -12.97
CA GLY A 164 14.83 10.47 -12.02
C GLY A 164 13.73 10.49 -10.97
N ALA A 165 13.51 11.64 -10.35
CA ALA A 165 12.49 11.80 -9.33
C ALA A 165 11.08 11.46 -9.86
N VAL A 166 10.77 11.83 -11.11
CA VAL A 166 9.48 11.52 -11.74
C VAL A 166 9.36 10.02 -12.01
N ILE A 167 10.39 9.40 -12.59
CA ILE A 167 10.41 7.96 -12.86
C ILE A 167 10.25 7.17 -11.56
N PHE A 168 11.00 7.56 -10.52
CA PHE A 168 10.95 6.97 -9.19
C PHE A 168 9.56 7.09 -8.59
N PHE A 169 8.96 8.28 -8.62
CA PHE A 169 7.62 8.50 -8.10
C PHE A 169 6.58 7.64 -8.83
N VAL A 170 6.60 7.62 -10.17
CA VAL A 170 5.67 6.83 -11.00
C VAL A 170 5.83 5.33 -10.74
N ALA A 171 7.07 4.84 -10.64
CA ALA A 171 7.35 3.44 -10.33
C ALA A 171 6.78 3.06 -8.95
N ASN A 172 7.00 3.90 -7.94
CA ASN A 172 6.49 3.66 -6.60
C ASN A 172 4.96 3.74 -6.52
N ALA A 173 4.35 4.71 -7.21
CA ALA A 173 2.89 4.81 -7.32
C ALA A 173 2.29 3.53 -7.91
N TYR A 174 2.86 3.01 -8.99
CA TYR A 174 2.40 1.76 -9.61
C TYR A 174 2.58 0.55 -8.70
N LEU A 175 3.77 0.40 -8.09
CA LEU A 175 4.09 -0.74 -7.22
C LEU A 175 3.22 -0.78 -5.97
N LEU A 176 3.12 0.35 -5.25
CA LEU A 176 2.34 0.46 -4.02
C LEU A 176 0.86 0.25 -4.29
N GLY A 177 0.31 0.91 -5.32
CA GLY A 177 -1.09 0.76 -5.70
C GLY A 177 -1.48 -0.67 -6.01
N ARG A 178 -0.64 -1.37 -6.78
CA ARG A 178 -0.85 -2.78 -7.11
C ARG A 178 -0.76 -3.70 -5.90
N GLU A 179 0.28 -3.57 -5.09
CA GLU A 179 0.55 -4.53 -4.01
C GLU A 179 -0.48 -4.40 -2.89
N TYR A 180 -0.68 -3.19 -2.39
CA TYR A 180 -1.63 -2.97 -1.28
C TYR A 180 -3.04 -3.42 -1.69
N PHE A 181 -3.42 -3.22 -2.96
CA PHE A 181 -4.70 -3.70 -3.46
C PHE A 181 -4.76 -5.23 -3.48
N GLU A 182 -3.71 -5.88 -3.97
CA GLU A 182 -3.66 -7.35 -4.03
C GLU A 182 -3.75 -7.95 -2.62
N LEU A 183 -3.04 -7.39 -1.65
CA LEU A 183 -3.11 -7.82 -0.25
C LEU A 183 -4.51 -7.61 0.36
N ALA A 184 -5.16 -6.47 0.10
CA ALA A 184 -6.53 -6.22 0.59
C ALA A 184 -7.56 -7.14 -0.08
N ALA A 185 -7.47 -7.30 -1.40
CA ALA A 185 -8.45 -8.06 -2.18
C ALA A 185 -8.34 -9.57 -2.00
N LEU A 186 -7.12 -10.10 -1.77
CA LEU A 186 -6.89 -11.53 -1.52
C LEU A 186 -7.53 -12.05 -0.23
N ARG A 187 -7.93 -11.14 0.68
CA ARG A 187 -8.73 -11.50 1.87
C ARG A 187 -10.14 -11.94 1.51
N PHE A 188 -10.66 -11.54 0.35
CA PHE A 188 -12.04 -11.76 -0.07
C PHE A 188 -12.16 -12.63 -1.33
N HIS A 189 -11.21 -12.48 -2.26
CA HIS A 189 -11.26 -13.08 -3.59
C HIS A 189 -10.03 -13.94 -3.87
N ASP A 190 -10.18 -14.91 -4.77
CA ASP A 190 -9.06 -15.74 -5.22
C ASP A 190 -8.08 -14.96 -6.12
N PRO A 191 -6.83 -15.43 -6.28
CA PRO A 191 -5.82 -14.71 -7.06
C PRO A 191 -6.20 -14.41 -8.52
N ARG A 192 -7.03 -15.23 -9.17
CA ARG A 192 -7.45 -14.98 -10.56
C ARG A 192 -8.45 -13.83 -10.62
N THR A 193 -9.42 -13.81 -9.70
CA THR A 193 -10.38 -12.72 -9.59
C THR A 193 -9.68 -11.40 -9.25
N VAL A 194 -8.75 -11.40 -8.29
CA VAL A 194 -7.96 -10.22 -7.94
C VAL A 194 -7.13 -9.72 -9.13
N ARG A 195 -6.54 -10.64 -9.92
CA ARG A 195 -5.82 -10.29 -11.15
C ARG A 195 -6.72 -9.58 -12.16
N ALA A 196 -7.92 -10.10 -12.40
CA ALA A 196 -8.88 -9.52 -13.32
C ALA A 196 -9.36 -8.13 -12.86
N MET A 197 -9.62 -7.95 -11.56
CA MET A 197 -10.00 -6.65 -10.99
C MET A 197 -8.91 -5.61 -11.21
N ARG A 198 -7.63 -5.98 -10.98
CA ARG A 198 -6.48 -5.09 -11.22
C ARG A 198 -6.35 -4.66 -12.69
N GLU A 199 -6.55 -5.58 -13.62
CA GLU A 199 -6.46 -5.27 -15.05
C GLU A 199 -7.55 -4.30 -15.49
N ARG A 200 -8.74 -4.38 -14.88
CA ARG A 200 -9.87 -3.48 -15.15
C ARG A 200 -9.71 -2.10 -14.51
N HIS A 201 -9.11 -2.02 -13.33
CA HIS A 201 -9.04 -0.79 -12.52
C HIS A 201 -7.64 -0.19 -12.42
N GLY A 202 -6.73 -0.52 -13.34
CA GLY A 202 -5.31 -0.15 -13.26
C GLY A 202 -5.05 1.35 -13.06
N ILE A 203 -5.85 2.24 -13.68
CA ILE A 203 -5.72 3.69 -13.51
C ILE A 203 -6.10 4.11 -12.07
N GLN A 204 -7.21 3.60 -11.54
CA GLN A 204 -7.65 3.91 -10.18
C GLN A 204 -6.62 3.42 -9.16
N LEU A 205 -6.08 2.21 -9.36
CA LEU A 205 -5.02 1.67 -8.51
C LEU A 205 -3.73 2.47 -8.61
N PHE A 206 -3.36 2.95 -9.79
CA PHE A 206 -2.21 3.84 -9.97
C PHE A 206 -2.39 5.17 -9.24
N MET A 207 -3.58 5.78 -9.33
CA MET A 207 -3.89 7.03 -8.61
C MET A 207 -3.89 6.83 -7.09
N ALA A 208 -4.47 5.74 -6.61
CA ALA A 208 -4.43 5.36 -5.20
C ALA A 208 -2.98 5.14 -4.72
N GLY A 209 -2.19 4.40 -5.49
CA GLY A 209 -0.76 4.22 -5.22
C GLY A 209 0.03 5.52 -5.24
N GLY A 210 -0.33 6.48 -6.11
CA GLY A 210 0.24 7.83 -6.12
C GLY A 210 -0.04 8.59 -4.82
N MET A 211 -1.26 8.49 -4.28
CA MET A 211 -1.58 9.07 -2.96
C MET A 211 -0.72 8.46 -1.86
N ILE A 212 -0.58 7.13 -1.86
CA ILE A 212 0.31 6.44 -0.91
C ILE A 212 1.76 6.92 -1.08
N ALA A 213 2.25 7.01 -2.31
CA ALA A 213 3.61 7.46 -2.60
C ALA A 213 3.86 8.89 -2.09
N LEU A 214 2.88 9.79 -2.17
CA LEU A 214 2.98 11.15 -1.62
C LEU A 214 3.11 11.15 -0.08
N VAL A 215 2.29 10.36 0.61
CA VAL A 215 2.34 10.23 2.08
C VAL A 215 3.68 9.65 2.53
N VAL A 216 4.14 8.62 1.82
CA VAL A 216 5.42 7.94 2.03
C VAL A 216 6.63 8.86 1.76
N ALA A 217 6.52 9.77 0.80
CA ALA A 217 7.60 10.69 0.43
C ALA A 217 7.93 11.72 1.53
N ILE A 218 7.01 11.99 2.46
CA ILE A 218 7.22 12.94 3.56
C ILE A 218 7.84 12.18 4.74
N PRO A 219 9.12 12.41 5.12
CA PRO A 219 9.84 11.55 6.07
C PRO A 219 9.15 11.38 7.43
N ILE A 220 8.61 12.46 7.99
CA ILE A 220 7.93 12.44 9.30
C ILE A 220 6.60 11.67 9.21
N VAL A 221 5.88 11.83 8.10
CA VAL A 221 4.58 11.17 7.87
C VAL A 221 4.77 9.70 7.48
N ASN A 222 5.94 9.33 6.95
CA ASN A 222 6.25 7.96 6.58
C ASN A 222 6.14 6.96 7.75
N LEU A 223 6.23 7.43 9.00
CA LEU A 223 6.00 6.60 10.20
C LEU A 223 4.57 6.06 10.29
N ILE A 224 3.58 6.80 9.78
CA ILE A 224 2.16 6.38 9.76
C ILE A 224 1.72 5.88 8.38
N ALA A 225 2.58 5.99 7.36
CA ALA A 225 2.24 5.67 5.99
C ALA A 225 1.78 4.22 5.79
N PRO A 226 2.34 3.18 6.43
CA PRO A 226 1.85 1.81 6.25
C PRO A 226 0.43 1.60 6.81
N LEU A 227 0.10 2.29 7.90
CA LEU A 227 -1.25 2.26 8.49
C LEU A 227 -2.23 2.94 7.56
N PHE A 228 -1.89 4.16 7.11
CA PHE A 228 -2.65 4.90 6.12
C PHE A 228 -2.88 4.07 4.86
N ALA A 229 -1.82 3.56 4.24
CA ALA A 229 -1.85 2.85 2.97
C ALA A 229 -2.74 1.61 3.03
N THR A 230 -2.67 0.86 4.12
CA THR A 230 -3.52 -0.32 4.31
C THR A 230 -4.98 0.06 4.44
N ALA A 231 -5.31 0.96 5.37
CA ALA A 231 -6.69 1.36 5.61
C ALA A 231 -7.32 1.98 4.35
N PHE A 232 -6.59 2.92 3.74
CA PHE A 232 -6.96 3.55 2.48
C PHE A 232 -7.25 2.52 1.39
N MET A 233 -6.38 1.52 1.23
CA MET A 233 -6.57 0.54 0.16
C MET A 233 -7.71 -0.46 0.44
N VAL A 234 -8.05 -0.72 1.71
CA VAL A 234 -9.26 -1.47 2.06
C VAL A 234 -10.51 -0.73 1.57
N HIS A 235 -10.58 0.58 1.78
CA HIS A 235 -11.68 1.39 1.26
C HIS A 235 -11.74 1.38 -0.26
N VAL A 236 -10.61 1.61 -0.94
CA VAL A 236 -10.52 1.54 -2.42
C VAL A 236 -10.95 0.16 -2.93
N PHE A 237 -10.54 -0.92 -2.27
CA PHE A 237 -10.98 -2.27 -2.63
C PHE A 237 -12.49 -2.43 -2.50
N LYS A 238 -13.10 -1.99 -1.39
CA LYS A 238 -14.55 -2.08 -1.15
C LYS A 238 -15.35 -1.29 -2.18
N GLU A 239 -14.87 -0.13 -2.59
CA GLU A 239 -15.47 0.66 -3.67
C GLU A 239 -15.42 -0.08 -5.01
N ILE A 240 -14.25 -0.61 -5.39
CA ILE A 240 -14.07 -1.36 -6.64
C ILE A 240 -14.95 -2.62 -6.62
N GLU A 241 -15.00 -3.33 -5.50
CA GLU A 241 -15.84 -4.53 -5.33
C GLU A 241 -17.33 -4.20 -5.51
N ALA A 242 -17.82 -3.12 -4.88
CA ALA A 242 -19.20 -2.68 -5.03
C ALA A 242 -19.52 -2.28 -6.48
N ALA A 243 -18.59 -1.61 -7.17
CA ALA A 243 -18.73 -1.22 -8.57
C ALA A 243 -18.76 -2.43 -9.52
N ASP A 244 -17.89 -3.43 -9.31
CA ASP A 244 -17.91 -4.64 -10.11
C ASP A 244 -19.14 -5.51 -9.83
N ARG A 245 -19.66 -5.50 -8.61
CA ARG A 245 -20.87 -6.24 -8.23
C ARG A 245 -22.11 -5.65 -8.91
N SER A 246 -22.26 -4.33 -8.86
CA SER A 246 -23.37 -3.62 -9.54
C SER A 246 -23.31 -3.75 -11.06
N SER A 247 -22.11 -3.87 -11.63
CA SER A 247 -21.91 -4.06 -13.07
C SER A 247 -22.04 -5.53 -13.53
N GLY A 248 -22.35 -6.48 -12.63
CA GLY A 248 -22.37 -7.93 -12.94
C GLY A 248 -21.00 -8.54 -13.28
N ARG A 249 -19.92 -7.76 -13.11
CA ARG A 249 -18.56 -8.08 -13.53
C ARG A 249 -17.85 -9.08 -12.64
N LEU A 250 -18.26 -9.18 -11.38
CA LEU A 250 -17.79 -10.19 -10.42
C LEU A 250 -18.34 -11.59 -10.74
N LEU A 251 -19.58 -11.68 -11.25
CA LEU A 251 -20.22 -12.95 -11.60
C LEU A 251 -19.70 -13.55 -12.90
N ALA A 252 -19.09 -12.73 -13.76
CA ALA A 252 -18.57 -13.14 -15.06
C ALA A 252 -17.15 -13.76 -15.00
N THR A 253 -16.49 -13.74 -13.83
CA THR A 253 -15.19 -14.39 -13.66
C THR A 253 -15.43 -15.88 -13.41
N PRO A 254 -14.99 -16.80 -14.29
CA PRO A 254 -15.29 -18.21 -14.16
C PRO A 254 -14.73 -18.77 -12.84
N ALA A 255 -15.59 -19.45 -12.07
CA ALA A 255 -15.21 -20.13 -10.84
C ALA A 255 -14.12 -21.18 -11.14
N ALA A 256 -13.18 -21.32 -10.20
CA ALA A 256 -12.05 -22.24 -10.32
C ALA A 256 -12.51 -23.67 -10.68
N THR A 257 -12.09 -24.13 -11.86
CA THR A 257 -11.94 -25.55 -12.20
C THR A 257 -10.52 -25.97 -11.94
#